data_AF-A0A954FF21-F1
#
_entry.id   AF-A0A954FF21-F1
#
_cell.length_a   1.000
_cell.length_b   1.000
_cell.length_c   1.000
_cell.angle_alpha   90.00
_cell.angle_beta   90.00
_cell.angle_gamma   90.00
#
_symmetry.space_group_name_H-M   'P 1'
#
loop_
_entity.id
_entity.type
_entity.pdbx_description
1 polymer ?
#
loop_
_entity_poly.entity_id
_entity_poly.type
_entity_poly.pdbx_seq_one_letter_code
_entity_poly.pdbx_strand_id
1 'polypeptide(L)' 'MSQESAVEFPGNFRVHIALTVSNLEQSKQFYNVLLGVSPIKERPRYAKYEPQDPSVNLTLNETDEAVQVEGGSAHFGIQV' A
#
# COMPACT_ATOMS: atom_id res chain seq x y z
N MET A 1 -8.76 -17.60 1.47
CA MET A 1 -7.91 -16.95 0.45
C MET A 1 -6.50 -16.93 1.05
N SER A 2 -5.54 -17.67 0.50
CA SER A 2 -4.17 -17.61 1.03
C SER A 2 -3.67 -16.18 0.87
N GLN A 3 -3.10 -15.61 1.94
CA GLN A 3 -2.48 -14.28 1.92
C GLN A 3 -1.07 -14.39 1.33
N GLU A 4 -0.92 -15.04 0.17
CA GLU A 4 0.38 -15.13 -0.48
C GLU A 4 0.74 -13.78 -1.09
N SER A 5 1.99 -13.37 -0.86
CA SER A 5 2.60 -12.24 -1.54
C SER A 5 2.60 -12.48 -3.04
N ALA A 6 2.33 -11.46 -3.84
CA ALA A 6 2.48 -11.54 -5.30
C ALA A 6 3.95 -11.53 -5.74
N VAL A 7 4.88 -11.24 -4.82
CA VAL A 7 6.32 -11.23 -5.08
C VAL A 7 7.09 -12.01 -4.02
N GLU A 8 8.22 -12.59 -4.42
CA GLU A 8 9.24 -13.03 -3.48
C GLU A 8 9.98 -11.81 -2.92
N PHE A 9 10.11 -11.75 -1.61
CA PHE A 9 10.83 -10.68 -0.91
C PHE A 9 11.88 -11.26 0.04
N PRO A 10 12.96 -10.53 0.32
CA PRO A 10 14.02 -11.02 1.20
C PRO A 10 13.54 -11.15 2.65
N GLY A 11 13.90 -12.26 3.29
CA GLY A 11 13.57 -12.55 4.69
C GLY A 11 12.22 -13.22 4.89
N ASN A 12 11.86 -13.46 6.15
CA ASN A 12 10.59 -14.13 6.51
C ASN A 12 9.44 -13.13 6.74
N PHE A 13 9.75 -11.84 6.85
CA PHE A 13 8.81 -10.81 7.28
C PHE A 13 9.06 -9.51 6.51
N ARG A 14 8.01 -8.73 6.27
CA ARG A 14 8.17 -7.36 5.74
C ARG A 14 7.17 -6.39 6.34
N VAL A 15 7.47 -5.10 6.22
CA VAL A 15 6.60 -4.04 6.72
C VAL A 15 5.29 -4.04 5.93
N HIS A 16 4.18 -3.95 6.65
CA HIS A 16 2.87 -3.64 6.10
C HIS A 16 2.48 -2.21 6.46
N ILE A 17 2.09 -1.44 5.44
CA ILE A 17 1.60 -0.07 5.60
C ILE A 17 0.27 0.05 4.85
N ALA A 18 -0.77 0.47 5.55
CA ALA A 18 -2.04 0.82 4.95
C ALA A 18 -2.29 2.32 5.18
N LEU A 19 -2.25 3.10 4.11
CA LEU A 19 -2.50 4.53 4.14
C LEU A 19 -3.92 4.84 3.71
N THR A 20 -4.53 5.80 4.36
CA THR A 20 -5.74 6.46 3.89
C THR A 20 -5.35 7.62 2.98
N VAL A 21 -5.99 7.71 1.82
CA VAL A 21 -5.73 8.76 0.82
C VAL A 21 -7.02 9.49 0.45
N SER A 22 -6.92 10.76 0.07
CA SER A 22 -8.07 11.56 -0.39
C SER A 22 -8.34 11.44 -1.89
N ASN A 23 -7.34 10.97 -2.65
CA ASN A 23 -7.46 10.75 -4.09
C ASN A 23 -6.58 9.56 -4.51
N LEU A 24 -7.20 8.45 -4.89
CA LEU A 24 -6.51 7.22 -5.23
C LEU A 24 -5.67 7.38 -6.49
N GLU A 25 -6.22 8.03 -7.52
CA GLU A 25 -5.54 8.14 -8.82
C GLU A 25 -4.29 9.00 -8.75
N GLN A 26 -4.35 10.15 -8.06
CA GLN A 26 -3.15 10.97 -7.81
C GLN A 26 -2.12 10.23 -6.95
N SER A 27 -2.58 9.51 -5.93
CA SER A 27 -1.69 8.74 -5.06
C SER A 27 -1.00 7.61 -5.84
N LYS A 28 -1.73 6.89 -6.70
CA LYS A 28 -1.15 5.86 -7.58
C LYS A 28 -0.10 6.45 -8.51
N GLN A 29 -0.37 7.61 -9.12
CA GLN A 29 0.63 8.28 -9.98
C GLN A 29 1.93 8.55 -9.21
N PHE A 30 1.83 9.09 -7.99
CA PHE A 30 2.99 9.31 -7.13
C PHE A 30 3.73 8.01 -6.79
N TYR A 31 3.03 7.00 -6.29
CA TYR A 31 3.65 5.75 -5.86
C TYR A 31 4.19 4.90 -7.02
N ASN A 32 3.61 5.01 -8.21
CA ASN A 32 4.16 4.37 -9.41
C ASN A 32 5.54 4.95 -9.76
N VAL A 33 5.70 6.27 -9.65
CA VAL A 33 6.99 6.93 -9.88
C VAL A 33 7.98 6.58 -8.77
N LEU A 34 7.53 6.63 -7.51
CA LEU A 34 8.39 6.37 -6.35
C LEU A 34 8.91 4.93 -6.29
N LEU A 35 8.04 3.95 -6.57
CA LEU A 35 8.35 2.52 -6.44
C LEU A 35 8.78 1.89 -7.77
N GLY A 36 8.66 2.62 -8.89
CA GLY A 36 9.00 2.12 -10.23
C GLY A 36 8.11 0.97 -10.73
N VAL A 37 6.99 0.69 -10.06
CA VAL A 37 6.08 -0.41 -10.37
C VAL A 37 4.62 0.04 -10.32
N SER A 38 3.74 -0.67 -11.03
CA SER A 38 2.28 -0.48 -10.92
C SER A 38 1.71 -1.29 -9.76
N PRO A 39 0.49 -0.99 -9.27
CA PRO A 39 -0.16 -1.80 -8.24
C PRO A 39 -0.33 -3.25 -8.71
N ILE A 40 -0.09 -4.20 -7.82
CA ILE A 40 -0.35 -5.63 -8.08
C ILE A 40 -1.84 -5.96 -8.00
N LYS A 41 -2.64 -5.08 -7.39
CA LYS A 41 -4.08 -5.26 -7.20
C LYS A 41 -4.76 -3.91 -7.09
N GLU A 42 -5.85 -3.78 -7.82
CA GLU A 42 -6.71 -2.60 -7.79
C GLU A 42 -8.16 -3.02 -7.58
N ARG A 43 -8.89 -2.20 -6.83
CA ARG A 43 -10.34 -2.26 -6.63
C ARG A 43 -10.85 -0.83 -6.53
N PRO A 44 -12.18 -0.59 -6.64
CA PRO A 44 -12.72 0.74 -6.34
C PRO A 44 -12.21 1.22 -4.98
N ARG A 45 -11.61 2.41 -4.96
CA ARG A 45 -11.07 3.07 -3.75
C ARG A 45 -9.90 2.33 -3.07
N TYR A 46 -9.24 1.40 -3.76
CA TYR A 46 -8.16 0.61 -3.18
C TYR A 46 -7.07 0.23 -4.20
N ALA A 47 -5.81 0.38 -3.80
CA ALA A 47 -4.65 -0.15 -4.52
C ALA A 47 -3.66 -0.82 -3.58
N LYS A 48 -2.96 -1.85 -4.07
CA LYS A 48 -1.91 -2.57 -3.34
C LYS A 48 -0.62 -2.64 -4.15
N TYR A 49 0.49 -2.39 -3.47
CA TYR A 49 1.84 -2.51 -3.98
C TYR A 49 2.63 -3.50 -3.13
N GLU A 50 3.43 -4.31 -3.79
CA GLU A 50 4.38 -5.21 -3.14
C GLU A 50 5.71 -5.19 -3.90
N PRO A 51 6.44 -4.05 -3.94
CA PRO A 51 7.75 -4.00 -4.55
C PRO A 51 8.76 -4.84 -3.76
N GLN A 52 9.81 -5.29 -4.45
CA GLN A 52 10.92 -6.02 -3.84
C GLN A 52 11.89 -5.08 -3.10
N ASP A 53 12.14 -3.90 -3.66
CA ASP A 53 13.01 -2.86 -3.10
C ASP A 53 12.35 -1.47 -3.25
N PRO A 54 11.92 -0.81 -2.17
CA PRO A 54 11.95 -1.31 -0.78
C PRO A 54 10.97 -2.48 -0.58
N SER A 55 11.32 -3.46 0.25
CA SER A 55 10.42 -4.58 0.58
C SER A 55 9.29 -4.10 1.49
N VAL A 56 8.10 -3.87 0.91
CA VAL A 56 6.91 -3.38 1.63
C VAL A 56 5.63 -3.96 1.04
N ASN A 57 4.64 -4.24 1.90
CA ASN A 57 3.25 -4.42 1.50
C ASN A 57 2.49 -3.12 1.79
N LEU A 58 2.36 -2.29 0.75
CA LEU A 58 1.72 -0.99 0.84
C LEU A 58 0.28 -1.08 0.28
N THR A 59 -0.68 -0.54 1.01
CA THR A 59 -2.05 -0.35 0.52
C THR A 59 -2.47 1.11 0.63
N LEU A 60 -3.23 1.56 -0.37
CA LEU A 60 -3.83 2.89 -0.43
C LEU A 60 -5.34 2.70 -0.37
N ASN A 61 -6.01 3.35 0.58
CA ASN A 61 -7.44 3.23 0.83
C ASN A 61 -8.07 4.63 0.71
N GLU A 62 -8.88 4.85 -0.31
CA GLU A 62 -9.47 6.17 -0.56
C GLU A 62 -10.71 6.39 0.30
N THR A 63 -10.76 7.52 1.01
CA THR A 63 -11.90 7.95 1.83
C THR A 63 -12.44 9.30 1.34
N ASP A 64 -13.74 9.51 1.52
CA ASP A 64 -14.39 10.81 1.24
C ASP A 64 -14.28 11.74 2.47
N GLU A 65 -13.83 11.21 3.61
CA GLU A 65 -13.60 11.98 4.82
C GLU A 65 -12.31 12.80 4.71
N ALA A 66 -12.25 13.93 5.42
CA ALA A 66 -11.02 14.70 5.50
C ALA A 66 -9.92 13.84 6.15
N VAL A 67 -8.82 13.59 5.42
CA VAL A 67 -7.68 12.83 5.94
C VAL A 67 -7.11 13.54 7.16
N GLN A 68 -7.33 12.98 8.34
CA GLN A 68 -6.80 13.49 9.60
C GLN A 68 -5.39 12.92 9.82
N VAL A 69 -4.39 13.79 9.91
CA VAL A 69 -3.02 13.38 10.25
C VAL A 69 -2.90 13.10 11.75
N GLU A 70 -3.62 13.85 12.59
CA GLU A 70 -3.71 13.60 14.02
C GLU A 70 -4.65 12.41 14.30
N GLY A 71 -4.15 11.41 15.03
CA GLY A 71 -4.95 10.26 15.48
C GLY A 71 -4.93 9.02 14.57
N GLY A 72 -4.28 9.07 13.41
CA GLY A 72 -3.97 7.89 12.59
C GLY A 72 -4.85 7.74 11.36
N SER A 73 -4.35 8.22 10.22
CA SER A 73 -4.85 7.88 8.89
C SER A 73 -4.19 6.62 8.32
N ALA A 74 -3.42 5.90 9.12
CA ALA A 74 -2.63 4.76 8.68
C ALA A 74 -2.62 3.62 9.69
N HIS A 75 -2.58 2.39 9.17
CA HIS A 75 -2.33 1.17 9.95
C HIS A 75 -0.99 0.58 9.53
N PHE A 76 -0.19 0.21 10.52
CA PHE A 76 1.12 -0.39 10.35
C PHE A 76 1.16 -1.79 10.95
N GLY A 77 1.88 -2.70 10.30
CA GLY A 77 2.04 -4.06 10.78
C GLY A 77 3.24 -4.77 10.17
N ILE A 78 3.31 -6.08 10.43
CA ILE A 78 4.30 -6.97 9.84
C ILE A 78 3.55 -8.05 9.07
N GLN A 79 3.86 -8.22 7.79
CA GLN A 79 3.45 -9.38 7.02
C GLN A 79 4.33 -10.56 7.40
N VAL A 80 3.68 -11.69 7.71
CA VAL A 80 4.29 -12.99 8.04
C VAL A 80 4.06 -14.03 6.95
#